data_AF-A0A7L2AMB1-F1
#
_entry.id   AF-A0A7L2AMB1-F1
#
_cell.length_a   1.000
_cell.length_b   1.000
_cell.length_c   1.000
_cell.angle_alpha   90.00
_cell.angle_beta   90.00
_cell.angle_gamma   90.00
#
_symmetry.space_group_name_H-M   'P 1'
#
loop_
_entity.id
_entity.type
_entity.pdbx_description
1 polymer ?
#
loop_
_entity_poly.entity_id
_entity_poly.type
_entity_poly.pdbx_seq_one_letter_code
_entity_poly.pdbx_strand_id
1 'polypeptide(L)'
;DPAISANETDYPAFTRALEKDVFIKWPNTNDIIYAKVLSLPVLYLFIYFLLLSQLYRAYVAFPDFFRNSTVEWWTREIMEVYSNPHNLSKSLKFDGLWIDMNEPSNFVNGAVGGCRNQELNFPPYVPLLGSRSEGLIFKTLCMEGQQYLPDGSPVSHYDVHNLYGWSQTKPTLDALRNVTKERGIVVTRSTYPGSGKWAGHWLGDNTAAWDQLDKSIIGMSGIICPSLTKGEMAAEHEGFLPPPHKPSCVNDTRLFSLVQRQDPVAWNSTFEDISRNVLNIRYTLLPYLYTLMYAASARGSTVVRPLLHEFVEDKTTWEIYKQFLWGPALLISPVLEQGAVEVNAYLPNARWYDYYTDEAVGFRGEFRNLSSPLGHINLHIRGGYVLARQRPANTTFYSRKNPLALTVALDDSQRAQGQLYWDDGVRI
;
A
#
# COMPACT_ATOMS: atom_id res chain seq x y z
N ASP A 1 5.50 -1.73 13.52
CA ASP A 1 4.86 -3.03 13.78
C ASP A 1 4.09 -3.01 15.10
N PRO A 2 3.05 -3.85 15.25
CA PRO A 2 2.26 -3.93 16.47
C PRO A 2 2.92 -4.76 17.58
N ALA A 3 3.79 -5.71 17.24
CA ALA A 3 4.41 -6.62 18.20
C ALA A 3 5.48 -5.89 19.04
N ILE A 4 5.42 -6.03 20.37
CA ILE A 4 6.34 -5.36 21.30
C ILE A 4 7.28 -6.38 21.93
N SER A 5 8.60 -6.15 21.83
CA SER A 5 9.63 -7.03 22.40
C SER A 5 9.49 -7.12 23.92
N ALA A 6 9.45 -8.35 24.42
CA ALA A 6 9.27 -8.70 25.83
C ALA A 6 10.58 -9.10 26.52
N ASN A 7 11.67 -9.22 25.76
CA ASN A 7 12.96 -9.74 26.25
C ASN A 7 14.05 -8.66 26.30
N GLU A 8 13.68 -7.40 26.21
CA GLU A 8 14.59 -6.25 26.31
C GLU A 8 14.71 -5.78 27.75
N THR A 9 15.92 -5.40 28.16
CA THR A 9 16.15 -4.68 29.41
C THR A 9 15.83 -3.20 29.21
N ASP A 10 15.13 -2.58 30.18
CA ASP A 10 14.80 -1.15 30.18
C ASP A 10 14.10 -0.66 28.90
N TYR A 11 12.99 -1.32 28.54
CA TYR A 11 12.18 -0.92 27.39
C TYR A 11 10.84 -0.29 27.81
N PRO A 12 10.74 1.05 27.84
CA PRO A 12 9.58 1.75 28.39
C PRO A 12 8.25 1.40 27.71
N ALA A 13 8.27 1.13 26.40
CA ALA A 13 7.05 0.78 25.67
C ALA A 13 6.45 -0.53 26.19
N PHE A 14 7.27 -1.55 26.46
CA PHE A 14 6.82 -2.83 27.01
C PHE A 14 6.42 -2.70 28.49
N THR A 15 7.25 -2.03 29.31
CA THR A 15 6.93 -1.84 30.74
C THR A 15 5.62 -1.10 30.95
N ARG A 16 5.39 0.00 30.21
CA ARG A 16 4.14 0.76 30.30
C ARG A 16 2.94 -0.01 29.74
N ALA A 17 3.15 -0.84 28.73
CA ALA A 17 2.13 -1.73 28.21
C ALA A 17 1.68 -2.76 29.25
N LEU A 18 2.60 -3.31 30.06
CA LEU A 18 2.27 -4.16 31.20
C LEU A 18 1.47 -3.40 32.26
N GLU A 19 1.91 -2.20 32.63
CA GLU A 19 1.23 -1.36 33.63
C GLU A 19 -0.20 -0.98 33.22
N LYS A 20 -0.42 -0.74 31.92
CA LYS A 20 -1.72 -0.36 31.35
C LYS A 20 -2.60 -1.55 30.94
N ASP A 21 -2.13 -2.78 31.16
CA ASP A 21 -2.81 -4.01 30.76
C ASP A 21 -3.30 -4.00 29.31
N VAL A 22 -2.39 -3.79 28.35
CA VAL A 22 -2.76 -3.62 26.94
C VAL A 22 -2.60 -4.90 26.11
N PHE A 23 -1.90 -5.92 26.62
CA PHE A 23 -1.56 -7.11 25.83
C PHE A 23 -2.67 -8.16 25.79
N ILE A 24 -2.73 -8.90 24.68
CA ILE A 24 -3.59 -10.08 24.52
C ILE A 24 -3.10 -11.20 25.46
N LYS A 25 -4.04 -11.80 26.17
CA LYS A 25 -3.80 -12.79 27.24
C LYS A 25 -4.54 -14.10 27.00
N TRP A 26 -4.13 -15.14 27.70
CA TRP A 26 -4.89 -16.39 27.74
C TRP A 26 -6.21 -16.19 28.49
N PRO A 27 -7.31 -16.82 28.03
CA PRO A 27 -8.61 -16.68 28.67
C PRO A 27 -8.57 -17.20 30.11
N ASN A 28 -9.29 -16.54 31.02
CA ASN A 28 -9.36 -16.85 32.45
C ASN A 28 -8.02 -16.79 33.21
N THR A 29 -7.00 -16.11 32.66
CA THR A 29 -5.71 -15.89 33.32
C THR A 29 -5.22 -14.46 33.11
N ASN A 30 -4.16 -14.08 33.84
CA ASN A 30 -3.44 -12.83 33.58
C ASN A 30 -2.19 -13.02 32.71
N ASP A 31 -1.99 -14.22 32.17
CA ASP A 31 -0.78 -14.59 31.43
C ASP A 31 -0.84 -14.08 29.99
N ILE A 32 0.22 -13.41 29.56
CA ILE A 32 0.36 -12.90 28.19
C ILE A 32 0.59 -14.04 27.21
N ILE A 33 -0.03 -13.93 26.03
CA ILE A 33 0.28 -14.82 24.91
C ILE A 33 1.55 -14.31 24.23
N TYR A 34 2.67 -14.96 24.54
CA TYR A 34 3.93 -14.64 23.89
C TYR A 34 4.02 -15.26 22.50
N ALA A 35 4.54 -14.48 21.57
CA ALA A 35 4.73 -14.82 20.17
C ALA A 35 6.17 -14.49 19.74
N LYS A 36 6.48 -14.60 18.45
CA LYS A 36 7.83 -14.38 17.94
C LYS A 36 7.85 -13.60 16.63
N VAL A 37 8.73 -12.61 16.55
CA VAL A 37 9.07 -11.87 15.32
C VAL A 37 10.59 -11.74 15.18
N LEU A 38 11.06 -11.17 14.07
CA LEU A 38 12.49 -10.91 13.86
C LEU A 38 13.03 -9.94 14.93
N SER A 39 14.17 -10.24 15.55
CA SER A 39 14.91 -9.23 16.35
C SER A 39 15.74 -8.33 15.43
N LEU A 40 15.71 -7.00 15.63
CA LEU A 40 16.65 -6.08 14.97
C LEU A 40 18.00 -6.00 15.75
N PRO A 41 19.15 -5.76 15.08
CA PRO A 41 19.34 -5.46 13.66
C PRO A 41 20.22 -6.51 12.97
N VAL A 42 19.63 -7.58 12.40
CA VAL A 42 20.36 -8.39 11.40
C VAL A 42 20.25 -7.70 10.05
N LEU A 43 20.88 -6.53 9.92
CA LEU A 43 20.88 -5.75 8.67
C LEU A 43 21.98 -6.21 7.69
N TYR A 44 22.91 -7.08 8.10
CA TYR A 44 24.15 -7.33 7.34
C TYR A 44 24.39 -8.75 6.82
N LEU A 45 23.59 -9.76 7.17
CA LEU A 45 23.78 -11.12 6.65
C LEU A 45 22.46 -11.78 6.24
N PHE A 46 21.90 -11.33 5.12
CA PHE A 46 20.66 -11.88 4.54
C PHE A 46 20.84 -13.24 3.84
N ILE A 47 22.08 -13.72 3.65
CA ILE A 47 22.42 -15.02 3.04
C ILE A 47 21.84 -16.20 3.86
N TYR A 48 21.48 -15.97 5.12
CA TYR A 48 20.91 -16.98 6.03
C TYR A 48 19.52 -16.58 6.57
N PHE A 49 18.68 -15.86 5.80
CA PHE A 49 17.37 -15.39 6.27
C PHE A 49 16.50 -16.48 6.93
N LEU A 50 16.44 -17.69 6.37
CA LEU A 50 15.70 -18.82 6.97
C LEU A 50 16.38 -19.42 8.20
N LEU A 51 17.71 -19.47 8.25
CA LEU A 51 18.47 -20.10 9.35
C LEU A 51 18.58 -19.14 10.55
N LEU A 52 18.91 -17.87 10.30
CA LEU A 52 19.01 -16.82 11.32
C LEU A 52 17.64 -16.42 11.87
N SER A 53 16.57 -16.47 11.06
CA SER A 53 15.22 -16.23 11.56
C SER A 53 14.72 -17.33 12.50
N GLN A 54 15.32 -18.52 12.56
CA GLN A 54 15.03 -19.51 13.61
C GLN A 54 15.83 -19.25 14.89
N LEU A 55 17.05 -18.73 14.79
CA LEU A 55 17.97 -18.49 15.90
C LEU A 55 17.72 -17.15 16.65
N TYR A 56 17.26 -16.11 15.97
CA TYR A 56 17.17 -14.73 16.49
C TYR A 56 15.74 -14.18 16.47
N ARG A 57 14.79 -14.91 17.08
CA ARG A 57 13.42 -14.40 17.25
C ARG A 57 13.27 -13.73 18.60
N ALA A 58 12.88 -12.46 18.61
CA ALA A 58 12.48 -11.79 19.83
C ALA A 58 11.16 -12.38 20.33
N TYR A 59 11.06 -12.63 21.64
CA TYR A 59 9.77 -12.85 22.30
C TYR A 59 9.00 -11.54 22.25
N VAL A 60 7.75 -11.61 21.81
CA VAL A 60 6.90 -10.42 21.70
C VAL A 60 5.52 -10.65 22.29
N ALA A 61 4.88 -9.56 22.66
CA ALA A 61 3.47 -9.51 23.02
C ALA A 61 2.71 -8.61 22.03
N PHE A 62 1.45 -8.94 21.78
CA PHE A 62 0.59 -8.21 20.86
C PHE A 62 -0.43 -7.35 21.64
N PRO A 63 -0.49 -6.03 21.41
CA PRO A 63 -1.50 -5.16 22.02
C PRO A 63 -2.91 -5.44 21.50
N ASP A 64 -3.90 -5.32 22.36
CA ASP A 64 -5.32 -5.38 22.03
C ASP A 64 -5.83 -3.96 21.70
N PHE A 65 -5.83 -3.59 20.41
CA PHE A 65 -6.16 -2.24 19.96
C PHE A 65 -7.65 -1.88 20.08
N PHE A 66 -8.52 -2.80 20.49
CA PHE A 66 -9.92 -2.48 20.82
C PHE A 66 -10.05 -1.76 22.16
N ARG A 67 -9.09 -1.95 23.08
CA ARG A 67 -9.13 -1.33 24.41
C ARG A 67 -8.77 0.14 24.38
N ASN A 68 -9.52 0.95 25.12
CA ASN A 68 -9.18 2.36 25.35
C ASN A 68 -7.81 2.52 26.02
N SER A 69 -7.41 1.61 26.92
CA SER A 69 -6.07 1.64 27.55
C SER A 69 -4.94 1.48 26.52
N THR A 70 -5.13 0.62 25.52
CA THR A 70 -4.18 0.44 24.41
C THR A 70 -4.12 1.67 23.53
N VAL A 71 -5.25 2.34 23.26
CA VAL A 71 -5.27 3.60 22.50
C VAL A 71 -4.48 4.69 23.20
N GLU A 72 -4.64 4.84 24.53
CA GLU A 72 -3.87 5.79 25.33
C GLU A 72 -2.38 5.50 25.30
N TRP A 73 -2.02 4.23 25.55
CA TRP A 73 -0.63 3.78 25.53
C TRP A 73 0.01 3.99 24.15
N TRP A 74 -0.66 3.57 23.07
CA TRP A 74 -0.16 3.69 21.71
C TRP A 74 0.03 5.15 21.30
N THR A 75 -0.93 6.01 21.65
CA THR A 75 -0.84 7.45 21.42
C THR A 75 0.38 8.03 22.13
N ARG A 76 0.62 7.64 23.39
CA ARG A 76 1.78 8.08 24.16
C ARG A 76 3.11 7.64 23.54
N GLU A 77 3.23 6.38 23.13
CA GLU A 77 4.47 5.90 22.50
C GLU A 77 4.75 6.66 21.18
N ILE A 78 3.72 6.92 20.37
CA ILE A 78 3.86 7.76 19.16
C ILE A 78 4.28 9.19 19.52
N MET A 79 3.68 9.79 20.56
CA MET A 79 4.04 11.12 21.04
C MET A 79 5.50 11.23 21.49
N GLU A 80 6.01 10.24 22.23
CA GLU A 80 7.38 10.26 22.73
C GLU A 80 8.41 9.94 21.65
N VAL A 81 8.04 9.20 20.59
CA VAL A 81 8.91 9.10 19.40
C VAL A 81 8.96 10.44 18.67
N TYR A 82 7.82 11.12 18.52
CA TYR A 82 7.75 12.42 17.85
C TYR A 82 8.48 13.52 18.62
N SER A 83 8.37 13.51 19.95
CA SER A 83 8.98 14.48 20.86
C SER A 83 9.58 13.73 22.05
N ASN A 84 10.86 13.36 21.94
CA ASN A 84 11.52 12.53 22.92
C ASN A 84 11.68 13.28 24.26
N PRO A 85 11.08 12.77 25.36
CA PRO A 85 11.04 13.50 26.63
C PRO A 85 12.39 13.55 27.34
N HIS A 86 13.30 12.61 27.05
CA HIS A 86 14.61 12.54 27.69
C HIS A 86 15.69 13.26 26.88
N ASN A 87 15.58 13.24 25.56
CA ASN A 87 16.54 13.91 24.69
C ASN A 87 15.86 14.41 23.41
N LEU A 88 15.59 15.71 23.36
CA LEU A 88 14.94 16.37 22.23
C LEU A 88 15.70 16.16 20.90
N SER A 89 17.03 16.00 20.91
CA SER A 89 17.80 15.76 19.67
C SER A 89 17.58 14.37 19.07
N LYS A 90 17.00 13.43 19.83
CA LYS A 90 16.58 12.11 19.37
C LYS A 90 15.10 12.05 18.99
N SER A 91 14.41 13.18 18.94
CA SER A 91 13.02 13.26 18.47
C SER A 91 12.96 13.00 16.96
N LEU A 92 12.00 12.19 16.51
CA LEU A 92 11.78 11.91 15.10
C LEU A 92 10.52 12.62 14.60
N LYS A 93 10.69 13.71 13.84
CA LYS A 93 9.58 14.45 13.24
C LYS A 93 9.11 13.78 11.96
N PHE A 94 8.09 12.93 12.08
CA PHE A 94 7.43 12.26 10.96
C PHE A 94 6.13 12.97 10.56
N ASP A 95 5.79 12.88 9.27
CA ASP A 95 4.53 13.45 8.71
C ASP A 95 3.46 12.38 8.45
N GLY A 96 3.83 11.10 8.54
CA GLY A 96 2.99 9.95 8.30
C GLY A 96 3.49 8.71 9.04
N LEU A 97 2.61 7.72 9.19
CA LEU A 97 2.93 6.45 9.83
C LEU A 97 2.60 5.28 8.92
N TRP A 98 3.52 4.32 8.86
CA TRP A 98 3.32 3.06 8.17
C TRP A 98 3.17 1.95 9.21
N ILE A 99 1.96 1.39 9.33
CA ILE A 99 1.68 0.24 10.20
C ILE A 99 1.68 -1.03 9.37
N ASP A 100 2.68 -1.86 9.62
CA ASP A 100 2.91 -3.13 8.93
C ASP A 100 2.86 -4.29 9.93
N MET A 101 2.86 -5.52 9.42
CA MET A 101 2.86 -6.76 10.19
C MET A 101 1.61 -6.95 11.07
N ASN A 102 0.50 -6.30 10.69
CA ASN A 102 -0.68 -6.11 11.52
C ASN A 102 -1.90 -6.97 11.11
N GLU A 103 -1.67 -8.15 10.56
CA GLU A 103 -2.72 -9.16 10.36
C GLU A 103 -3.41 -9.63 11.65
N PRO A 104 -2.73 -9.97 12.77
CA PRO A 104 -1.32 -9.80 13.18
C PRO A 104 -0.38 -10.94 12.72
N SER A 105 0.76 -10.58 12.13
CA SER A 105 1.74 -11.56 11.65
C SER A 105 2.64 -12.06 12.77
N ASN A 106 2.76 -13.37 12.89
CA ASN A 106 3.60 -14.08 13.86
C ASN A 106 4.49 -15.10 13.16
N PHE A 107 5.73 -15.28 13.59
CA PHE A 107 6.67 -16.22 12.97
C PHE A 107 6.59 -17.62 13.57
N VAL A 108 5.88 -17.80 14.68
CA VAL A 108 5.43 -19.11 15.16
C VAL A 108 3.93 -19.25 14.91
N ASN A 109 3.45 -20.48 14.70
CA ASN A 109 2.03 -20.75 14.57
C ASN A 109 1.41 -20.72 15.97
N GLY A 110 0.56 -19.74 16.25
CA GLY A 110 -0.09 -19.58 17.54
C GLY A 110 0.76 -18.83 18.57
N ALA A 111 1.25 -19.54 19.59
CA ALA A 111 2.01 -18.97 20.70
C ALA A 111 3.30 -19.74 20.95
N VAL A 112 4.25 -19.11 21.65
CA VAL A 112 5.39 -19.84 22.19
C VAL A 112 4.90 -20.82 23.26
N GLY A 113 5.18 -22.11 23.06
CA GLY A 113 4.64 -23.19 23.89
C GLY A 113 3.36 -23.83 23.35
N GLY A 114 2.85 -23.37 22.20
CA GLY A 114 1.65 -23.92 21.56
C GLY A 114 0.34 -23.30 22.07
N CYS A 115 -0.77 -23.72 21.45
CA CYS A 115 -2.11 -23.29 21.83
C CYS A 115 -2.83 -24.35 22.69
N ARG A 116 -3.83 -23.93 23.45
CA ARG A 116 -4.55 -24.72 24.45
C ARG A 116 -5.90 -25.26 23.94
N ASN A 117 -6.57 -24.55 23.03
CA ASN A 117 -7.91 -24.92 22.55
C ASN A 117 -7.87 -25.51 21.13
N GLN A 118 -8.03 -26.83 21.01
CA GLN A 118 -7.95 -27.48 19.70
C GLN A 118 -9.11 -27.11 18.76
N GLU A 119 -10.33 -26.94 19.29
CA GLU A 119 -11.52 -26.67 18.46
C GLU A 119 -11.50 -25.28 17.83
N LEU A 120 -11.01 -24.26 18.55
CA LEU A 120 -10.87 -22.91 17.99
C LEU A 120 -9.73 -22.83 16.97
N ASN A 121 -8.61 -23.51 17.24
CA ASN A 121 -7.44 -23.46 16.36
C ASN A 121 -7.58 -24.35 15.11
N PHE A 122 -8.35 -25.44 15.23
CA PHE A 122 -8.67 -26.40 14.18
C PHE A 122 -10.19 -26.66 14.15
N PRO A 123 -10.98 -25.69 13.66
CA PRO A 123 -12.43 -25.81 13.65
C PRO A 123 -12.89 -26.98 12.77
N PRO A 124 -14.10 -27.53 13.01
CA PRO A 124 -14.66 -28.63 12.21
C PRO A 124 -14.63 -28.36 10.70
N TYR A 125 -14.74 -27.09 10.33
CA TYR A 125 -14.52 -26.61 8.97
C TYR A 125 -13.43 -25.54 8.96
N VAL A 126 -12.27 -25.89 8.41
CA VAL A 126 -11.25 -24.90 8.05
C VAL A 126 -11.53 -24.43 6.62
N PRO A 127 -11.70 -23.12 6.36
CA PRO A 127 -11.85 -22.59 5.00
C PRO A 127 -10.67 -22.93 4.09
N LEU A 128 -10.79 -22.67 2.79
CA LEU A 128 -9.72 -22.86 1.80
C LEU A 128 -8.63 -21.77 1.94
N LEU A 129 -7.89 -21.83 3.06
CA LEU A 129 -6.76 -20.96 3.37
C LEU A 129 -5.46 -21.55 2.80
N GLY A 130 -4.45 -20.70 2.55
CA GLY A 130 -3.19 -21.10 1.90
C GLY A 130 -2.43 -22.25 2.59
N SER A 131 -2.49 -22.31 3.93
CA SER A 131 -1.88 -23.39 4.73
C SER A 131 -2.93 -24.12 5.57
N ARG A 132 -3.98 -24.62 4.93
CA ARG A 132 -5.16 -25.21 5.58
C ARG A 132 -4.85 -26.30 6.62
N SER A 133 -3.81 -27.11 6.39
CA SER A 133 -3.41 -28.20 7.31
C SER A 133 -2.84 -27.69 8.64
N GLU A 134 -2.39 -26.43 8.70
CA GLU A 134 -1.77 -25.82 9.88
C GLU A 134 -2.81 -25.14 10.80
N GLY A 135 -4.10 -25.22 10.46
CA GLY A 135 -5.18 -24.58 11.22
C GLY A 135 -5.23 -23.06 11.03
N LEU A 136 -6.09 -22.40 11.81
CA LEU A 136 -6.24 -20.94 11.75
C LEU A 136 -5.02 -20.20 12.34
N ILE A 137 -4.23 -20.88 13.17
CA ILE A 137 -3.06 -20.32 13.87
C ILE A 137 -1.85 -20.09 12.98
N PHE A 138 -1.90 -20.52 11.72
CA PHE A 138 -0.78 -20.42 10.80
C PHE A 138 -0.32 -18.97 10.65
N LYS A 139 0.94 -18.70 11.03
CA LYS A 139 1.56 -17.37 11.01
C LYS A 139 0.80 -16.27 11.77
N THR A 140 0.01 -16.63 12.79
CA THR A 140 -0.70 -15.66 13.63
C THR A 140 -0.80 -16.13 15.08
N LEU A 141 -1.68 -15.52 15.88
CA LEU A 141 -1.90 -15.82 17.30
C LEU A 141 -2.81 -17.03 17.50
N CYS A 142 -2.86 -17.55 18.73
CA CYS A 142 -3.84 -18.57 19.11
C CYS A 142 -5.26 -17.98 19.07
N MET A 143 -6.21 -18.75 18.52
CA MET A 143 -7.59 -18.29 18.30
C MET A 143 -8.36 -18.06 19.60
N GLU A 144 -7.96 -18.72 20.69
CA GLU A 144 -8.49 -18.48 22.04
C GLU A 144 -7.96 -17.22 22.71
N GLY A 145 -7.07 -16.45 22.07
CA GLY A 145 -6.51 -15.23 22.65
C GLY A 145 -7.60 -14.24 23.04
N GLN A 146 -7.61 -13.81 24.31
CA GLN A 146 -8.65 -12.96 24.85
C GLN A 146 -8.40 -11.49 24.51
N GLN A 147 -9.35 -10.87 23.83
CA GLN A 147 -9.43 -9.43 23.55
C GLN A 147 -10.71 -8.85 24.16
N TYR A 148 -10.82 -7.52 24.17
CA TYR A 148 -11.95 -6.81 24.77
C TYR A 148 -12.40 -5.67 23.87
N LEU A 149 -13.68 -5.67 23.50
CA LEU A 149 -14.28 -4.62 22.71
C LEU A 149 -14.32 -3.28 23.48
N PRO A 150 -14.56 -2.14 22.81
CA PRO A 150 -14.58 -0.83 23.47
C PRO A 150 -15.62 -0.69 24.60
N ASP A 151 -16.67 -1.52 24.60
CA ASP A 151 -17.68 -1.58 25.67
C ASP A 151 -17.26 -2.45 26.87
N GLY A 152 -16.07 -3.06 26.81
CA GLY A 152 -15.52 -3.94 27.83
C GLY A 152 -15.95 -5.39 27.71
N SER A 153 -16.75 -5.77 26.70
CA SER A 153 -17.15 -7.15 26.49
C SER A 153 -15.96 -8.02 26.02
N PRO A 154 -15.76 -9.21 26.61
CA PRO A 154 -14.70 -10.12 26.20
C PRO A 154 -15.02 -10.74 24.84
N VAL A 155 -14.04 -10.81 23.95
CA VAL A 155 -14.13 -11.47 22.64
C VAL A 155 -12.88 -12.31 22.37
N SER A 156 -13.06 -13.43 21.67
CA SER A 156 -11.95 -14.32 21.30
C SER A 156 -11.24 -13.83 20.04
N HIS A 157 -9.94 -14.11 19.90
CA HIS A 157 -9.20 -13.80 18.67
C HIS A 157 -9.80 -14.50 17.44
N TYR A 158 -10.43 -15.67 17.62
CA TYR A 158 -11.18 -16.38 16.58
C TYR A 158 -12.19 -15.47 15.86
N ASP A 159 -12.92 -14.65 16.62
CA ASP A 159 -13.99 -13.81 16.08
C ASP A 159 -13.47 -12.52 15.45
N VAL A 160 -12.35 -11.99 15.97
CA VAL A 160 -11.86 -10.64 15.63
C VAL A 160 -10.47 -10.62 14.96
N HIS A 161 -9.91 -11.77 14.58
CA HIS A 161 -8.61 -11.86 13.90
C HIS A 161 -8.52 -10.91 12.70
N ASN A 162 -9.50 -10.99 11.80
CA ASN A 162 -9.57 -10.15 10.59
C ASN A 162 -9.85 -8.66 10.88
N LEU A 163 -10.07 -8.28 12.13
CA LEU A 163 -10.30 -6.90 12.57
C LEU A 163 -9.07 -6.30 13.27
N TYR A 164 -7.98 -7.05 13.46
CA TYR A 164 -6.83 -6.57 14.22
C TYR A 164 -6.19 -5.31 13.60
N GLY A 165 -5.76 -5.37 12.34
CA GLY A 165 -5.18 -4.21 11.65
C GLY A 165 -6.18 -3.04 11.54
N TRP A 166 -7.47 -3.34 11.33
CA TRP A 166 -8.54 -2.35 11.35
C TRP A 166 -8.63 -1.63 12.69
N SER A 167 -8.58 -2.35 13.81
CA SER A 167 -8.68 -1.79 15.16
C SER A 167 -7.49 -0.90 15.51
N GLN A 168 -6.29 -1.19 14.98
CA GLN A 168 -5.09 -0.38 15.12
C GLN A 168 -5.12 0.92 14.28
N THR A 169 -5.82 0.90 13.14
CA THR A 169 -5.71 1.93 12.11
C THR A 169 -6.16 3.31 12.60
N LYS A 170 -7.37 3.40 13.16
CA LYS A 170 -7.94 4.68 13.62
C LYS A 170 -7.13 5.30 14.78
N PRO A 171 -6.79 4.56 15.85
CA PRO A 171 -5.93 5.08 16.92
C PRO A 171 -4.61 5.65 16.40
N THR A 172 -4.01 5.00 15.39
CA THR A 172 -2.76 5.47 14.79
C THR A 172 -2.93 6.80 14.06
N LEU A 173 -4.02 6.97 13.28
CA LEU A 173 -4.30 8.24 12.61
C LEU A 173 -4.59 9.37 13.62
N ASP A 174 -5.38 9.08 14.65
CA ASP A 174 -5.71 10.08 15.68
C ASP A 174 -4.45 10.52 16.44
N ALA A 175 -3.57 9.57 16.79
CA ALA A 175 -2.28 9.87 17.41
C ALA A 175 -1.37 10.72 16.51
N LEU A 176 -1.26 10.36 15.22
CA LEU A 176 -0.52 11.13 14.22
C LEU A 176 -1.01 12.58 14.15
N ARG A 177 -2.32 12.76 13.98
CA ARG A 177 -2.96 14.10 13.92
C ARG A 177 -2.77 14.88 15.21
N ASN A 178 -2.77 14.20 16.35
CA ASN A 178 -2.52 14.85 17.63
C ASN A 178 -1.08 15.38 17.75
N VAL A 179 -0.08 14.64 17.25
CA VAL A 179 1.33 15.06 17.37
C VAL A 179 1.74 16.08 16.31
N THR A 180 1.29 15.92 15.07
CA THR A 180 1.67 16.82 13.96
C THR A 180 0.79 18.06 13.88
N LYS A 181 -0.46 17.98 14.39
CA LYS A 181 -1.52 18.97 14.16
C LYS A 181 -1.87 19.15 12.67
N GLU A 182 -1.56 18.14 11.86
CA GLU A 182 -1.83 18.08 10.44
C GLU A 182 -2.63 16.83 10.09
N ARG A 183 -3.20 16.78 8.89
CA ARG A 183 -4.01 15.66 8.38
C ARG A 183 -3.26 14.33 8.45
N GLY A 184 -1.98 14.34 8.08
CA GLY A 184 -1.09 13.19 7.99
C GLY A 184 -1.56 12.11 7.01
N ILE A 185 -0.80 11.02 6.94
CA ILE A 185 -1.19 9.80 6.24
C ILE A 185 -0.84 8.58 7.08
N VAL A 186 -1.75 7.61 7.13
CA VAL A 186 -1.47 6.26 7.63
C VAL A 186 -1.53 5.30 6.46
N VAL A 187 -0.56 4.41 6.38
CA VAL A 187 -0.51 3.31 5.41
C VAL A 187 -0.57 1.99 6.21
N THR A 188 -1.53 1.10 5.89
CA THR A 188 -1.75 -0.15 6.64
C THR A 188 -1.76 -1.39 5.75
N ARG A 189 -1.22 -2.51 6.26
CA ARG A 189 -1.24 -3.79 5.51
C ARG A 189 -2.60 -4.46 5.62
N SER A 190 -2.97 -4.87 6.83
CA SER A 190 -4.24 -5.53 7.08
C SER A 190 -5.38 -4.51 7.01
N THR A 191 -6.46 -4.89 6.32
CA THR A 191 -7.64 -4.05 6.11
C THR A 191 -8.92 -4.86 6.27
N TYR A 192 -9.99 -4.17 6.64
CA TYR A 192 -11.36 -4.68 6.71
C TYR A 192 -12.30 -3.61 6.11
N PRO A 193 -13.54 -3.94 5.67
CA PRO A 193 -14.52 -2.93 5.27
C PRO A 193 -14.56 -1.73 6.24
N GLY A 194 -14.32 -0.53 5.69
CA GLY A 194 -14.24 0.72 6.46
C GLY A 194 -12.81 1.20 6.79
N SER A 195 -11.77 0.38 6.66
CA SER A 195 -10.37 0.80 6.92
C SER A 195 -9.94 2.02 6.09
N GLY A 196 -10.41 2.11 4.85
CA GLY A 196 -10.13 3.23 3.93
C GLY A 196 -10.55 4.60 4.41
N LYS A 197 -11.42 4.67 5.43
CA LYS A 197 -11.81 5.93 6.06
C LYS A 197 -10.64 6.61 6.78
N TRP A 198 -9.63 5.83 7.18
CA TRP A 198 -8.54 6.31 8.04
C TRP A 198 -7.14 6.07 7.47
N ALA A 199 -6.97 5.15 6.51
CA ALA A 199 -5.66 4.82 5.96
C ALA A 199 -5.71 4.53 4.45
N GLY A 200 -4.56 4.74 3.81
CA GLY A 200 -4.23 4.10 2.53
C GLY A 200 -3.70 2.69 2.75
N HIS A 201 -3.55 1.94 1.66
CA HIS A 201 -3.09 0.56 1.68
C HIS A 201 -2.05 0.33 0.57
N TRP A 202 -1.15 -0.62 0.74
CA TRP A 202 -0.31 -1.12 -0.35
C TRP A 202 -0.52 -2.62 -0.52
N LEU A 203 -0.39 -3.12 -1.75
CA LEU A 203 -0.73 -4.50 -2.12
C LEU A 203 0.18 -5.60 -1.52
N GLY A 204 1.01 -5.26 -0.54
CA GLY A 204 1.87 -6.19 0.17
C GLY A 204 3.19 -6.48 -0.55
N ASP A 205 3.79 -7.60 -0.16
CA ASP A 205 5.08 -8.05 -0.64
C ASP A 205 4.94 -8.77 -1.98
N ASN A 206 5.07 -8.03 -3.07
CA ASN A 206 5.13 -8.55 -4.42
C ASN A 206 6.52 -9.11 -4.76
N THR A 207 6.65 -9.66 -5.97
CA THR A 207 7.92 -10.09 -6.55
C THR A 207 8.26 -9.19 -7.74
N ALA A 208 9.55 -8.97 -8.01
CA ALA A 208 9.99 -8.29 -9.23
C ALA A 208 9.80 -9.21 -10.45
N ALA A 209 8.58 -9.30 -10.97
CA ALA A 209 8.21 -10.13 -12.11
C ALA A 209 7.11 -9.45 -12.95
N TRP A 210 7.10 -9.71 -14.26
CA TRP A 210 6.18 -9.06 -15.21
C TRP A 210 4.70 -9.30 -14.90
N ASP A 211 4.35 -10.51 -14.45
CA ASP A 211 2.98 -10.88 -14.04
C ASP A 211 2.50 -10.15 -12.77
N GLN A 212 3.37 -9.41 -12.09
CA GLN A 212 2.99 -8.62 -10.92
C GLN A 212 2.51 -7.22 -11.32
N LEU A 213 2.83 -6.75 -12.52
CA LEU A 213 2.41 -5.44 -13.02
C LEU A 213 0.91 -5.42 -13.31
N ASP A 214 0.37 -6.39 -14.04
CA ASP A 214 -1.07 -6.45 -14.36
C ASP A 214 -1.91 -6.74 -13.11
N LYS A 215 -1.42 -7.62 -12.21
CA LYS A 215 -2.01 -7.84 -10.88
C LYS A 215 -2.09 -6.56 -10.04
N SER A 216 -1.14 -5.64 -10.20
CA SER A 216 -1.20 -4.35 -9.50
C SER A 216 -2.37 -3.49 -9.98
N ILE A 217 -2.70 -3.52 -11.27
CA ILE A 217 -3.86 -2.82 -11.85
C ILE A 217 -5.15 -3.41 -11.30
N ILE A 218 -5.23 -4.74 -11.26
CA ILE A 218 -6.36 -5.48 -10.68
C ILE A 218 -6.53 -5.11 -9.20
N GLY A 219 -5.44 -5.16 -8.42
CA GLY A 219 -5.45 -4.85 -6.99
C GLY A 219 -5.88 -3.42 -6.69
N MET A 220 -5.33 -2.44 -7.42
CA MET A 220 -5.73 -1.03 -7.29
C MET A 220 -7.20 -0.80 -7.66
N SER A 221 -7.72 -1.54 -8.65
CA SER A 221 -9.12 -1.43 -9.08
C SER A 221 -10.10 -2.06 -8.10
N GLY A 222 -9.69 -3.12 -7.38
CA GLY A 222 -10.49 -3.79 -6.37
C GLY A 222 -10.54 -3.08 -5.02
N ILE A 223 -9.61 -2.16 -4.75
CA ILE A 223 -9.49 -1.43 -3.49
C ILE A 223 -9.93 0.02 -3.71
N ILE A 224 -11.08 0.41 -3.14
CA ILE A 224 -11.64 1.77 -3.24
C ILE A 224 -10.79 2.81 -2.45
N CYS A 225 -9.83 2.36 -1.63
CA CYS A 225 -8.92 3.21 -0.86
C CYS A 225 -7.73 3.66 -1.71
N PRO A 226 -7.04 4.78 -1.37
CA PRO A 226 -5.78 5.13 -2.02
C PRO A 226 -4.79 3.97 -1.87
N SER A 227 -4.58 3.26 -2.97
CA SER A 227 -3.65 2.15 -3.06
C SER A 227 -2.29 2.70 -3.48
N LEU A 228 -1.27 2.44 -2.68
CA LEU A 228 0.12 2.71 -2.99
C LEU A 228 0.73 1.40 -3.49
N THR A 229 1.34 1.36 -4.66
CA THR A 229 2.05 0.16 -5.13
C THR A 229 3.51 0.26 -4.70
N LYS A 230 4.04 -0.82 -4.11
CA LYS A 230 5.47 -0.96 -3.86
C LYS A 230 6.10 -1.42 -5.18
N GLY A 231 6.92 -0.56 -5.79
CA GLY A 231 7.82 -0.92 -6.88
C GLY A 231 7.18 -0.98 -8.27
N GLU A 232 7.19 0.15 -8.98
CA GLU A 232 7.10 0.19 -10.45
C GLU A 232 8.49 0.28 -11.11
N MET A 233 9.59 0.09 -10.36
CA MET A 233 10.97 0.30 -10.85
C MET A 233 11.74 -0.99 -11.17
N ALA A 234 11.16 -2.18 -10.93
CA ALA A 234 11.90 -3.44 -10.98
C ALA A 234 11.71 -4.28 -12.25
N ALA A 235 10.70 -3.99 -13.08
CA ALA A 235 10.38 -4.85 -14.22
C ALA A 235 11.29 -4.63 -15.45
N GLU A 236 11.90 -3.45 -15.61
CA GLU A 236 12.59 -3.10 -16.87
C GLU A 236 14.00 -3.73 -17.06
N HIS A 237 14.54 -4.50 -16.10
CA HIS A 237 15.95 -4.92 -16.18
C HIS A 237 16.23 -6.24 -16.92
N GLU A 238 15.31 -7.21 -16.97
CA GLU A 238 15.67 -8.53 -17.53
C GLU A 238 15.93 -8.52 -19.06
N GLY A 239 15.77 -7.38 -19.74
CA GLY A 239 16.03 -7.25 -21.18
C GLY A 239 17.39 -6.67 -21.60
N PHE A 240 18.23 -6.17 -20.68
CA PHE A 240 19.35 -5.29 -21.07
C PHE A 240 20.77 -5.91 -21.04
N LEU A 241 20.99 -7.10 -20.49
CA LEU A 241 22.32 -7.71 -20.47
C LEU A 241 22.29 -9.21 -20.83
N PRO A 242 23.20 -9.70 -21.69
CA PRO A 242 23.38 -11.14 -21.85
C PRO A 242 23.82 -11.74 -20.50
N PRO A 243 23.27 -12.89 -20.09
CA PRO A 243 23.69 -13.53 -18.85
C PRO A 243 25.19 -13.84 -18.93
N PRO A 244 26.00 -13.51 -17.90
CA PRO A 244 27.37 -13.99 -17.87
C PRO A 244 27.33 -15.52 -17.85
N HIS A 245 27.92 -16.12 -18.90
CA HIS A 245 28.13 -17.55 -19.00
C HIS A 245 28.75 -18.11 -17.71
N LYS A 246 27.96 -18.82 -16.90
CA LYS A 246 28.42 -19.95 -16.09
C LYS A 246 27.33 -21.03 -16.02
N PRO A 247 27.67 -22.29 -16.34
CA PRO A 247 26.76 -23.40 -16.17
C PRO A 247 26.84 -23.85 -14.71
N SER A 248 25.75 -23.78 -13.96
CA SER A 248 25.41 -24.79 -12.95
C SER A 248 24.07 -24.43 -12.29
N CYS A 249 23.23 -25.44 -12.18
CA CYS A 249 21.90 -25.42 -11.60
C CYS A 249 21.90 -24.90 -10.16
N VAL A 250 21.23 -23.79 -9.87
CA VAL A 250 20.30 -23.58 -8.74
C VAL A 250 19.42 -22.35 -9.11
N ASN A 251 18.10 -22.54 -9.12
CA ASN A 251 17.09 -21.50 -9.32
C ASN A 251 17.12 -20.48 -8.17
N ASP A 252 17.83 -19.37 -8.33
CA ASP A 252 17.80 -18.29 -7.34
C ASP A 252 17.82 -16.88 -7.97
N THR A 253 16.83 -16.63 -8.83
CA THR A 253 16.45 -15.26 -9.24
C THR A 253 15.83 -14.46 -8.08
N ARG A 254 15.45 -15.11 -6.98
CA ARG A 254 14.92 -14.45 -5.78
C ARG A 254 16.00 -13.67 -5.03
N LEU A 255 17.21 -14.22 -4.90
CA LEU A 255 18.30 -13.56 -4.15
C LEU A 255 18.91 -12.35 -4.86
N PHE A 256 19.03 -12.35 -6.19
CA PHE A 256 19.70 -11.27 -6.93
C PHE A 256 18.96 -9.93 -6.84
N SER A 257 17.62 -9.95 -6.77
CA SER A 257 16.80 -8.73 -6.68
C SER A 257 16.90 -8.00 -5.32
N LEU A 258 17.37 -8.68 -4.26
CA LEU A 258 17.36 -8.16 -2.89
C LEU A 258 18.67 -7.47 -2.46
N VAL A 259 19.72 -7.58 -3.26
CA VAL A 259 21.05 -7.04 -2.94
C VAL A 259 21.34 -5.72 -3.66
N GLN A 260 20.68 -5.48 -4.79
CA GLN A 260 20.88 -4.27 -5.59
C GLN A 260 19.82 -3.22 -5.24
N ARG A 261 20.26 -1.99 -4.97
CA ARG A 261 19.35 -0.85 -4.86
C ARG A 261 18.62 -0.64 -6.18
N GLN A 262 17.33 -0.34 -6.12
CA GLN A 262 16.45 -0.17 -7.27
C GLN A 262 15.85 1.23 -7.36
N ASP A 263 16.29 2.18 -6.53
CA ASP A 263 15.90 3.58 -6.65
C ASP A 263 16.38 4.18 -7.99
N PRO A 264 15.72 5.22 -8.54
CA PRO A 264 16.02 5.72 -9.88
C PRO A 264 17.49 6.06 -10.15
N VAL A 265 18.23 6.49 -9.12
CA VAL A 265 19.64 6.91 -9.21
C VAL A 265 20.62 5.76 -8.90
N ALA A 266 20.12 4.56 -8.66
CA ALA A 266 20.94 3.35 -8.57
C ALA A 266 21.29 2.76 -9.95
N TRP A 267 20.73 3.34 -11.03
CA TRP A 267 20.87 2.89 -12.40
C TRP A 267 21.84 3.78 -13.19
N ASN A 268 21.52 4.07 -14.47
CA ASN A 268 22.30 4.94 -15.34
C ASN A 268 21.52 6.23 -15.67
N SER A 269 22.18 7.19 -16.30
CA SER A 269 21.57 8.47 -16.68
C SER A 269 20.35 8.34 -17.60
N THR A 270 20.29 7.30 -18.43
CA THR A 270 19.12 7.06 -19.30
C THR A 270 17.88 6.75 -18.47
N PHE A 271 18.01 5.87 -17.48
CA PHE A 271 16.92 5.53 -16.56
C PHE A 271 16.51 6.71 -15.68
N GLU A 272 17.49 7.50 -15.23
CA GLU A 272 17.22 8.74 -14.48
C GLU A 272 16.39 9.74 -15.30
N ASP A 273 16.73 9.92 -16.59
CA ASP A 273 16.02 10.84 -17.48
C ASP A 273 14.59 10.37 -17.77
N ILE A 274 14.41 9.07 -18.03
CA ILE A 274 13.08 8.45 -18.19
C ILE A 274 12.24 8.65 -16.92
N SER A 275 12.80 8.30 -15.76
CA SER A 275 12.15 8.44 -14.45
C SER A 275 11.73 9.90 -14.20
N ARG A 276 12.61 10.86 -14.52
CA ARG A 276 12.33 12.28 -14.35
C ARG A 276 11.17 12.74 -15.24
N ASN A 277 11.11 12.27 -16.48
CA ASN A 277 10.06 12.64 -17.43
C ASN A 277 8.68 12.14 -16.97
N VAL A 278 8.57 10.85 -16.61
CA VAL A 278 7.29 10.29 -16.15
C VAL A 278 6.85 10.86 -14.80
N LEU A 279 7.78 11.12 -13.87
CA LEU A 279 7.45 11.79 -12.61
C LEU A 279 6.99 13.23 -12.85
N ASN A 280 7.59 13.97 -13.77
CA ASN A 280 7.14 15.32 -14.11
C ASN A 280 5.72 15.32 -14.70
N ILE A 281 5.34 14.31 -15.48
CA ILE A 281 3.96 14.12 -15.97
C ILE A 281 3.01 13.92 -14.80
N ARG A 282 3.34 13.00 -13.89
CA ARG A 282 2.55 12.79 -12.66
C ARG A 282 2.40 14.06 -11.85
N TYR A 283 3.49 14.80 -11.63
CA TYR A 283 3.48 16.07 -10.90
C TYR A 283 2.64 17.14 -11.61
N THR A 284 2.62 17.11 -12.94
CA THR A 284 1.76 18.00 -13.73
C THR A 284 0.28 17.75 -13.49
N LEU A 285 -0.10 16.49 -13.28
CA LEU A 285 -1.47 16.03 -13.09
C LEU A 285 -1.93 16.01 -11.62
N LEU A 286 -1.09 16.43 -10.66
CA LEU A 286 -1.45 16.42 -9.23
C LEU A 286 -2.73 17.20 -8.91
N PRO A 287 -3.04 18.38 -9.50
CA PRO A 287 -4.31 19.06 -9.22
C PRO A 287 -5.54 18.23 -9.61
N TYR A 288 -5.48 17.56 -10.76
CA TYR A 288 -6.53 16.63 -11.20
C TYR A 288 -6.63 15.43 -10.25
N LEU A 289 -5.50 14.76 -9.97
CA LEU A 289 -5.47 13.61 -9.06
C LEU A 289 -5.99 13.97 -7.66
N TYR A 290 -5.61 15.13 -7.14
CA TYR A 290 -6.05 15.61 -5.83
C TYR A 290 -7.55 15.94 -5.81
N THR A 291 -8.09 16.46 -6.91
CA THR A 291 -9.53 16.64 -7.06
C THR A 291 -10.28 15.31 -7.09
N LEU A 292 -9.70 14.26 -7.71
CA LEU A 292 -10.26 12.91 -7.63
C LEU A 292 -10.25 12.36 -6.20
N MET A 293 -9.17 12.58 -5.44
CA MET A 293 -9.10 12.20 -4.03
C MET A 293 -10.16 12.93 -3.19
N TYR A 294 -10.38 14.21 -3.45
CA TYR A 294 -11.46 14.97 -2.83
C TYR A 294 -12.84 14.38 -3.17
N ALA A 295 -13.11 14.09 -4.44
CA ALA A 295 -14.39 13.50 -4.87
C ALA A 295 -14.61 12.12 -4.25
N ALA A 296 -13.56 11.30 -4.13
CA ALA A 296 -13.62 10.00 -3.46
C ALA A 296 -13.97 10.15 -1.97
N SER A 297 -13.31 11.06 -1.27
CA SER A 297 -13.57 11.35 0.16
C SER A 297 -14.97 11.91 0.40
N ALA A 298 -15.40 12.87 -0.43
CA ALA A 298 -16.66 13.59 -0.21
C ALA A 298 -17.90 12.89 -0.78
N ARG A 299 -17.75 12.06 -1.82
CA ARG A 299 -18.89 11.49 -2.59
C ARG A 299 -18.79 9.97 -2.80
N GLY A 300 -17.69 9.33 -2.40
CA GLY A 300 -17.49 7.90 -2.65
C GLY A 300 -17.16 7.53 -4.10
N SER A 301 -16.74 8.50 -4.92
CA SER A 301 -16.23 8.20 -6.28
C SER A 301 -14.94 7.38 -6.25
N THR A 302 -14.62 6.69 -7.35
CA THR A 302 -13.33 5.99 -7.51
C THR A 302 -12.24 6.90 -8.10
N VAL A 303 -10.99 6.68 -7.70
CA VAL A 303 -9.80 7.38 -8.24
C VAL A 303 -9.17 6.58 -9.37
N VAL A 304 -8.62 5.41 -9.06
CA VAL A 304 -8.31 4.39 -10.08
C VAL A 304 -9.64 3.76 -10.47
N ARG A 305 -9.98 3.81 -11.76
CA ARG A 305 -11.30 3.47 -12.26
C ARG A 305 -11.20 2.47 -13.41
N PRO A 306 -11.83 1.28 -13.31
CA PRO A 306 -11.97 0.38 -14.44
C PRO A 306 -12.73 1.04 -15.59
N LEU A 307 -12.42 0.67 -16.83
CA LEU A 307 -13.09 1.23 -18.01
C LEU A 307 -14.61 0.99 -17.96
N LEU A 308 -15.04 -0.19 -17.50
CA LEU A 308 -16.46 -0.54 -17.41
C LEU A 308 -17.29 0.43 -16.55
N HIS A 309 -16.69 1.17 -15.60
CA HIS A 309 -17.41 2.14 -14.78
C HIS A 309 -17.88 3.35 -15.60
N GLU A 310 -17.14 3.69 -16.66
CA GLU A 310 -17.45 4.84 -17.54
C GLU A 310 -18.13 4.43 -18.84
N PHE A 311 -18.02 3.16 -19.21
CA PHE A 311 -18.41 2.61 -20.51
C PHE A 311 -19.20 1.30 -20.38
N VAL A 312 -20.10 1.22 -19.40
CA VAL A 312 -20.84 -0.02 -19.06
C VAL A 312 -21.65 -0.62 -20.23
N GLU A 313 -22.12 0.22 -21.15
CA GLU A 313 -22.88 -0.21 -22.33
C GLU A 313 -22.02 -0.99 -23.34
N ASP A 314 -20.70 -0.79 -23.28
CA ASP A 314 -19.72 -1.48 -24.11
C ASP A 314 -19.17 -2.70 -23.36
N LYS A 315 -19.73 -3.86 -23.68
CA LYS A 315 -19.38 -5.15 -23.04
C LYS A 315 -17.90 -5.51 -23.17
N THR A 316 -17.19 -4.99 -24.17
CA THR A 316 -15.75 -5.21 -24.33
C THR A 316 -15.00 -4.74 -23.08
N THR A 317 -15.44 -3.63 -22.49
CA THR A 317 -14.77 -3.04 -21.32
C THR A 317 -14.90 -3.85 -20.04
N TRP A 318 -15.81 -4.83 -19.99
CA TRP A 318 -16.06 -5.65 -18.81
C TRP A 318 -14.91 -6.63 -18.53
N GLU A 319 -14.16 -7.00 -19.57
CA GLU A 319 -13.06 -7.97 -19.50
C GLU A 319 -11.68 -7.30 -19.54
N ILE A 320 -11.61 -5.97 -19.62
CA ILE A 320 -10.36 -5.23 -19.70
C ILE A 320 -9.83 -4.89 -18.30
N TYR A 321 -8.69 -5.50 -17.95
CA TYR A 321 -8.00 -5.30 -16.67
C TYR A 321 -6.53 -4.87 -16.81
N LYS A 322 -6.02 -4.72 -18.03
CA LYS A 322 -4.62 -4.34 -18.33
C LYS A 322 -4.42 -2.85 -18.64
N GLN A 323 -5.49 -2.06 -18.54
CA GLN A 323 -5.49 -0.60 -18.67
C GLN A 323 -6.56 -0.03 -17.74
N PHE A 324 -6.40 1.22 -17.31
CA PHE A 324 -7.28 1.82 -16.32
C PHE A 324 -7.40 3.33 -16.51
N LEU A 325 -8.39 3.92 -15.85
CA LEU A 325 -8.60 5.36 -15.84
C LEU A 325 -8.16 5.98 -14.52
N TRP A 326 -7.68 7.22 -14.57
CA TRP A 326 -7.77 8.15 -13.45
C TRP A 326 -9.05 8.95 -13.58
N GLY A 327 -9.97 8.70 -12.65
CA GLY A 327 -11.32 9.27 -12.69
C GLY A 327 -12.00 8.95 -14.02
N PRO A 328 -12.77 9.89 -14.58
CA PRO A 328 -13.46 9.65 -15.85
C PRO A 328 -12.67 10.03 -17.11
N ALA A 329 -11.52 10.71 -16.97
CA ALA A 329 -10.98 11.54 -18.04
C ALA A 329 -9.57 11.19 -18.54
N LEU A 330 -8.77 10.42 -17.81
CA LEU A 330 -7.41 10.07 -18.23
C LEU A 330 -7.28 8.55 -18.34
N LEU A 331 -7.05 8.04 -19.54
CA LEU A 331 -6.79 6.63 -19.83
C LEU A 331 -5.29 6.37 -19.83
N ILE A 332 -4.89 5.31 -19.11
CA ILE A 332 -3.50 4.88 -18.97
C ILE A 332 -3.40 3.47 -19.54
N SER A 333 -2.57 3.31 -20.58
CA SER A 333 -2.36 2.05 -21.30
C SER A 333 -0.88 1.63 -21.18
N PRO A 334 -0.50 0.92 -20.10
CA PRO A 334 0.90 0.57 -19.83
C PRO A 334 1.41 -0.61 -20.67
N VAL A 335 2.73 -0.68 -20.86
CA VAL A 335 3.42 -1.90 -21.32
C VAL A 335 3.56 -2.83 -20.13
N LEU A 336 3.12 -4.08 -20.29
CA LEU A 336 3.09 -5.09 -19.22
C LEU A 336 3.81 -6.39 -19.61
N GLU A 337 4.51 -6.40 -20.74
CA GLU A 337 5.19 -7.58 -21.28
C GLU A 337 6.66 -7.27 -21.55
N GLN A 338 7.53 -8.24 -21.28
CA GLN A 338 8.97 -8.07 -21.40
C GLN A 338 9.39 -7.79 -22.84
N GLY A 339 10.14 -6.71 -23.03
CA GLY A 339 10.70 -6.34 -24.34
C GLY A 339 9.67 -5.82 -25.33
N ALA A 340 8.40 -5.69 -24.96
CA ALA A 340 7.38 -5.09 -25.81
C ALA A 340 7.62 -3.59 -25.97
N VAL A 341 7.47 -3.10 -27.19
CA VAL A 341 7.54 -1.66 -27.55
C VAL A 341 6.24 -1.16 -28.17
N GLU A 342 5.19 -1.98 -28.12
CA GLU A 342 3.84 -1.66 -28.54
C GLU A 342 2.85 -2.21 -27.50
N VAL A 343 1.69 -1.56 -27.37
CA VAL A 343 0.59 -2.02 -26.52
C VAL A 343 -0.66 -2.15 -27.36
N ASN A 344 -1.28 -3.33 -27.35
CA ASN A 344 -2.63 -3.50 -27.90
C ASN A 344 -3.67 -2.94 -26.92
N ALA A 345 -4.06 -1.68 -27.11
CA ALA A 345 -4.95 -0.95 -26.21
C ALA A 345 -6.35 -0.78 -26.83
N TYR A 346 -7.37 -0.90 -25.99
CA TYR A 346 -8.74 -0.57 -26.36
C TYR A 346 -9.05 0.89 -26.04
N LEU A 347 -9.49 1.68 -27.01
CA LEU A 347 -10.02 3.02 -26.74
C LEU A 347 -11.54 2.97 -26.86
N PRO A 348 -12.31 3.07 -25.75
CA PRO A 348 -13.77 3.04 -25.78
C PRO A 348 -14.39 4.08 -26.70
N ASN A 349 -15.68 3.95 -27.02
CA ASN A 349 -16.38 4.84 -27.93
C ASN A 349 -16.57 6.28 -27.39
N ALA A 350 -15.48 7.04 -27.36
CA ALA A 350 -15.39 8.45 -27.01
C ALA A 350 -14.26 9.09 -27.83
N ARG A 351 -14.22 10.43 -27.87
CA ARG A 351 -13.05 11.12 -28.43
C ARG A 351 -11.88 10.98 -27.46
N TRP A 352 -10.71 10.62 -27.97
CA TRP A 352 -9.48 10.50 -27.21
C TRP A 352 -8.41 11.38 -27.83
N TYR A 353 -7.70 12.11 -26.97
CA TYR A 353 -6.57 12.95 -27.33
C TYR A 353 -5.29 12.36 -26.75
N ASP A 354 -4.24 12.26 -27.54
CA ASP A 354 -2.92 11.93 -27.03
C ASP A 354 -2.46 13.02 -26.06
N TYR A 355 -2.04 12.62 -24.86
CA TYR A 355 -1.65 13.54 -23.79
C TYR A 355 -0.41 14.40 -24.13
N TYR A 356 0.45 13.90 -25.02
CA TYR A 356 1.73 14.49 -25.37
C TYR A 356 1.64 15.42 -26.58
N THR A 357 0.87 15.03 -27.61
CA THR A 357 0.75 15.80 -28.86
C THR A 357 -0.48 16.70 -28.89
N ASP A 358 -1.43 16.51 -27.96
CA ASP A 358 -2.76 17.13 -27.96
C ASP A 358 -3.61 16.78 -29.20
N GLU A 359 -3.16 15.83 -30.03
CA GLU A 359 -3.87 15.42 -31.24
C GLU A 359 -4.97 14.40 -30.94
N ALA A 360 -6.06 14.45 -31.71
CA ALA A 360 -7.09 13.42 -31.62
C ALA A 360 -6.58 12.12 -32.26
N VAL A 361 -6.66 11.02 -31.51
CA VAL A 361 -6.09 9.71 -31.90
C VAL A 361 -6.72 9.14 -33.19
N GLY A 362 -7.98 9.51 -33.48
CA GLY A 362 -8.63 9.19 -34.75
C GLY A 362 -9.35 7.83 -34.83
N PHE A 363 -9.33 7.02 -33.77
CA PHE A 363 -10.11 5.78 -33.67
C PHE A 363 -10.83 5.64 -32.32
N ARG A 364 -11.90 4.83 -32.29
CA ARG A 364 -12.82 4.68 -31.15
C ARG A 364 -13.54 3.33 -31.17
N GLY A 365 -13.83 2.78 -30.00
CA GLY A 365 -14.56 1.52 -29.84
C GLY A 365 -13.81 0.30 -30.33
N GLU A 366 -12.49 0.37 -30.51
CA GLU A 366 -11.69 -0.71 -31.07
C GLU A 366 -10.31 -0.83 -30.39
N PHE A 367 -9.72 -2.02 -30.55
CA PHE A 367 -8.34 -2.31 -30.17
C PHE A 367 -7.38 -1.84 -31.25
N ARG A 368 -6.26 -1.21 -30.85
CA ARG A 368 -5.13 -0.94 -31.75
C ARG A 368 -3.80 -1.12 -31.04
N ASN A 369 -2.80 -1.53 -31.83
CA ASN A 369 -1.41 -1.48 -31.42
C ASN A 369 -0.92 -0.04 -31.43
N LEU A 370 -0.61 0.47 -30.24
CA LEU A 370 -0.03 1.79 -30.02
C LEU A 370 1.47 1.66 -29.78
N SER A 371 2.27 2.51 -30.41
CA SER A 371 3.70 2.58 -30.16
C SER A 371 3.96 2.98 -28.70
N SER A 372 4.85 2.26 -28.02
CA SER A 372 5.23 2.50 -26.63
C SER A 372 6.72 2.18 -26.44
N PRO A 373 7.63 2.90 -27.11
CA PRO A 373 9.07 2.68 -26.95
C PRO A 373 9.50 2.94 -25.50
N LEU A 374 10.71 2.49 -25.14
CA LEU A 374 11.26 2.69 -23.81
C LEU A 374 11.22 4.17 -23.41
N GLY A 375 10.65 4.46 -22.24
CA GLY A 375 10.46 5.81 -21.73
C GLY A 375 9.18 6.52 -22.20
N HIS A 376 8.32 5.84 -22.97
CA HIS A 376 7.01 6.33 -23.36
C HIS A 376 5.90 5.41 -22.84
N ILE A 377 4.93 5.99 -22.14
CA ILE A 377 3.71 5.34 -21.68
C ILE A 377 2.51 5.98 -22.37
N ASN A 378 1.60 5.18 -22.89
CA ASN A 378 0.45 5.69 -23.61
C ASN A 378 -0.58 6.31 -22.64
N LEU A 379 -0.82 7.61 -22.80
CA LEU A 379 -1.74 8.40 -21.98
C LEU A 379 -2.73 9.14 -22.89
N HIS A 380 -4.03 9.00 -22.63
CA HIS A 380 -5.06 9.64 -23.44
C HIS A 380 -6.07 10.41 -22.60
N ILE A 381 -6.39 11.62 -23.01
CA ILE A 381 -7.42 12.46 -22.38
C ILE A 381 -8.74 12.26 -23.12
N ARG A 382 -9.79 11.90 -22.38
CA ARG A 382 -11.15 11.75 -22.90
C ARG A 382 -11.73 13.13 -23.22
N GLY A 383 -12.27 13.28 -24.43
CA GLY A 383 -13.05 14.45 -24.82
C GLY A 383 -14.30 14.60 -23.95
N GLY A 384 -14.70 15.84 -23.70
CA GLY A 384 -15.76 16.19 -22.75
C GLY A 384 -15.25 16.59 -21.37
N TYR A 385 -13.93 16.56 -21.14
CA TYR A 385 -13.34 16.81 -19.82
C TYR A 385 -12.32 17.95 -19.81
N VAL A 386 -12.31 18.69 -18.70
CA VAL A 386 -11.30 19.72 -18.38
C VAL A 386 -10.42 19.21 -17.23
N LEU A 387 -9.12 19.12 -17.47
CA LEU A 387 -8.13 18.69 -16.47
C LEU A 387 -7.36 19.90 -15.94
N ALA A 388 -7.34 20.06 -14.62
CA ALA A 388 -6.45 21.01 -13.96
C ALA A 388 -5.04 20.44 -13.83
N ARG A 389 -4.06 21.24 -14.21
CA ARG A 389 -2.63 20.88 -14.26
C ARG A 389 -1.81 21.98 -13.59
N GLN A 390 -0.62 21.63 -13.11
CA GLN A 390 0.31 22.59 -12.52
C GLN A 390 1.72 22.33 -13.01
N ARG A 391 2.54 23.36 -13.22
CA ARG A 391 3.93 23.12 -13.61
C ARG A 391 4.66 22.30 -12.54
N PRO A 392 5.33 21.19 -12.90
CA PRO A 392 5.95 20.29 -11.93
C PRO A 392 7.17 20.93 -11.26
N ALA A 393 7.58 20.36 -10.13
CA ALA A 393 8.80 20.70 -9.43
C ALA A 393 9.34 19.45 -8.70
N ASN A 394 10.51 19.57 -8.07
CA ASN A 394 11.13 18.50 -7.29
C ASN A 394 10.30 18.03 -6.08
N THR A 395 9.46 18.89 -5.50
CA THR A 395 8.53 18.52 -4.41
C THR A 395 7.19 19.24 -4.54
N THR A 396 6.17 18.73 -3.85
CA THR A 396 4.84 19.36 -3.81
C THR A 396 4.87 20.76 -3.22
N PHE A 397 5.75 21.02 -2.24
CA PHE A 397 5.97 22.35 -1.65
C PHE A 397 6.33 23.41 -2.71
N TYR A 398 7.21 23.08 -3.65
CA TYR A 398 7.59 24.00 -4.72
C TYR A 398 6.56 24.01 -5.85
N SER A 399 6.07 22.83 -6.28
CA SER A 399 5.12 22.75 -7.40
C SER A 399 3.83 23.53 -7.13
N ARG A 400 3.34 23.53 -5.88
CA ARG A 400 2.12 24.25 -5.47
C ARG A 400 2.22 25.77 -5.59
N LYS A 401 3.43 26.32 -5.70
CA LYS A 401 3.68 27.76 -5.93
C LYS A 401 3.74 28.12 -7.42
N ASN A 402 3.78 27.12 -8.30
CA ASN A 402 3.85 27.35 -9.72
C ASN A 402 2.46 27.65 -10.32
N PRO A 403 2.41 28.27 -11.51
CA PRO A 403 1.15 28.53 -12.21
C PRO A 403 0.33 27.26 -12.48
N LEU A 404 -0.98 27.38 -12.28
CA LEU A 404 -1.98 26.41 -12.72
C LEU A 404 -2.30 26.61 -14.21
N ALA A 405 -2.66 25.53 -14.88
CA ALA A 405 -3.15 25.50 -16.26
C ALA A 405 -4.37 24.57 -16.37
N LEU A 406 -5.16 24.77 -17.41
CA LEU A 406 -6.29 23.91 -17.75
C LEU A 406 -6.05 23.29 -19.13
N THR A 407 -6.31 21.99 -19.25
CA THR A 407 -6.40 21.30 -20.53
C THR A 407 -7.86 21.01 -20.81
N VAL A 408 -8.39 21.58 -21.89
CA VAL A 408 -9.79 21.47 -22.29
C VAL A 408 -9.87 20.51 -23.48
N ALA A 409 -10.22 19.24 -23.22
CA ALA A 409 -10.41 18.24 -24.26
C ALA A 409 -11.89 18.26 -24.69
N LEU A 410 -12.19 18.83 -25.85
CA LEU A 410 -13.56 18.95 -26.34
C LEU A 410 -14.11 17.60 -26.81
N ASP A 411 -15.39 17.34 -26.53
CA ASP A 411 -16.11 16.21 -27.14
C ASP A 411 -16.54 16.52 -28.59
N ASP A 412 -17.32 15.63 -29.19
CA ASP A 412 -17.86 15.84 -30.54
C ASP A 412 -18.89 16.98 -30.60
N SER A 413 -19.54 17.28 -29.47
CA SER A 413 -20.44 18.43 -29.33
C SER A 413 -19.70 19.75 -29.04
N GLN A 414 -18.36 19.75 -29.08
CA GLN A 414 -17.53 20.91 -28.74
C GLN A 414 -17.77 21.41 -27.30
N ARG A 415 -18.05 20.50 -26.37
CA ARG A 415 -18.23 20.79 -24.95
C ARG A 415 -17.17 20.08 -24.11
N ALA A 416 -16.91 20.65 -22.94
CA ALA A 416 -16.09 20.01 -21.91
C ALA A 416 -16.50 20.53 -20.52
N GLN A 417 -16.34 19.69 -19.50
CA GLN A 417 -16.57 20.05 -18.11
C GLN A 417 -15.46 19.50 -17.20
N GLY A 418 -15.17 20.19 -16.11
CA GLY A 418 -14.20 19.72 -15.14
C GLY A 418 -14.40 20.37 -13.78
N GLN A 419 -13.69 19.85 -12.78
CA GLN A 419 -13.69 20.37 -11.42
C GLN A 419 -12.24 20.54 -10.96
N LEU A 420 -12.01 21.53 -10.11
CA LEU A 420 -10.76 21.72 -9.39
C LEU A 420 -11.10 21.91 -7.91
N TYR A 421 -10.54 21.04 -7.07
CA TYR A 421 -10.48 21.25 -5.63
C TYR A 421 -9.08 21.69 -5.23
N TRP A 422 -9.01 22.74 -4.41
CA TRP A 422 -7.75 23.30 -3.91
C TRP A 422 -7.90 23.67 -2.44
N ASP A 423 -7.00 23.17 -1.59
CA ASP A 423 -6.88 23.53 -0.18
C ASP A 423 -5.41 23.84 0.16
N ASP A 424 -5.08 24.06 1.42
CA ASP A 424 -3.68 24.22 1.87
C ASP A 424 -2.84 22.93 1.75
N GLY A 425 -3.48 21.77 1.61
CA GLY A 425 -2.86 20.46 1.41
C GLY A 425 -2.50 19.70 2.69
N VAL A 426 -2.70 20.28 3.88
CA VAL A 426 -2.13 19.73 5.14
C VAL A 426 -3.08 19.79 6.34
N ARG A 427 -4.05 20.71 6.38
CA ARG A 427 -4.97 20.82 7.54
C ARG A 427 -5.98 19.65 7.58
N ILE A 428 -6.35 19.30 8.83
CA ILE A 428 -7.29 18.23 9.19
C ILE A 428 -8.69 18.53 8.65
#